data_AF-A0A3S4K8J9-F1
#
_entry.id   AF-A0A3S4K8J9-F1
#
_cell.length_a   1.000
_cell.length_b   1.000
_cell.length_c   1.000
_cell.angle_alpha   90.00
_cell.angle_beta   90.00
_cell.angle_gamma   90.00
#
_symmetry.space_group_name_H-M   'P 1'
#
loop_
_entity.id
_entity.type
_entity.pdbx_description
1 polymer ?
#
loop_
_entity_poly.entity_id
_entity_poly.type
_entity_poly.pdbx_seq_one_letter_code
_entity_poly.pdbx_strand_id
1 'polypeptide(L)'
;MPCVSLGEPVERGDVLADGPSTDLGELALGQNMRVAFMPWNGYNFEDSILVSERVVQEDRFTTIHIQELACVSRDTKLGPEEITADIPNVGEAALSKLDESGIVYIGAEVTGGDILVGKVTPKGETQLTPEEKLLRAIFGEKASDVKDSSLRVPKRCLRYGYRRSGLYSRWRRKRQTCSGNRRDAAQAGEKRPV
;
A
#
# COMPACT_ATOMS: atom_id res chain seq x y z
N MET A 1 18.18 15.02 -7.95
CA MET A 1 17.95 15.50 -9.33
C MET A 1 19.31 15.70 -9.99
N PRO A 2 19.49 15.41 -11.29
CA PRO A 2 20.75 15.73 -11.95
C PRO A 2 20.95 17.26 -11.97
N CYS A 3 22.10 17.74 -11.52
CA CYS A 3 22.43 19.18 -11.52
C CYS A 3 23.29 19.58 -12.74
N VAL A 4 23.99 18.61 -13.34
CA VAL A 4 24.85 18.83 -14.52
C VAL A 4 24.14 18.53 -15.84
N SER A 5 24.52 19.25 -16.88
CA SER A 5 24.03 19.05 -18.25
C SER A 5 24.94 18.13 -19.08
N LEU A 6 24.40 17.55 -20.15
CA LEU A 6 25.18 16.72 -21.06
C LEU A 6 26.28 17.55 -21.74
N GLY A 7 27.54 17.13 -21.58
CA GLY A 7 28.71 17.79 -22.18
C GLY A 7 29.35 18.89 -21.33
N GLU A 8 28.88 19.09 -20.10
CA GLU A 8 29.50 20.01 -19.15
C GLU A 8 30.84 19.46 -18.62
N PRO A 9 31.92 20.25 -18.60
CA PRO A 9 33.19 19.83 -17.99
C PRO A 9 33.04 19.79 -16.47
N VAL A 10 33.38 18.65 -15.86
CA VAL A 10 33.30 18.43 -14.40
C VAL A 10 34.66 18.06 -13.85
N GLU A 11 34.96 18.51 -12.64
CA GLU A 11 36.18 18.20 -11.91
C GLU A 11 35.96 17.14 -10.82
N ARG A 12 37.06 16.57 -10.32
CA ARG A 12 37.00 15.57 -9.25
C ARG A 12 36.55 16.25 -7.95
N GLY A 13 35.31 16.00 -7.55
CA GLY A 13 34.72 16.56 -6.33
C GLY A 13 33.39 17.24 -6.58
N ASP A 14 33.03 17.49 -7.84
CA ASP A 14 31.78 18.14 -8.20
C ASP A 14 30.56 17.25 -7.90
N VAL A 15 29.50 17.90 -7.44
CA VAL A 15 28.21 17.26 -7.21
C VAL A 15 27.55 17.05 -8.56
N LEU A 16 27.24 15.79 -8.89
CA LEU A 16 26.59 15.42 -10.16
C LEU A 16 25.06 15.28 -10.02
N ALA A 17 24.59 15.05 -8.80
CA ALA A 17 23.16 14.95 -8.51
C ALA A 17 22.86 15.34 -7.06
N ASP A 18 21.81 16.13 -6.88
CA ASP A 18 21.31 16.52 -5.57
C ASP A 18 20.43 15.42 -4.96
N GLY A 19 20.58 15.26 -3.64
CA GLY A 19 19.75 14.42 -2.79
C GLY A 19 18.50 15.15 -2.26
N PRO A 20 17.77 14.53 -1.31
CA PRO A 20 16.72 15.24 -0.59
C PRO A 20 17.32 16.35 0.27
N SER A 21 16.69 17.54 0.27
CA SER A 21 17.11 18.69 1.07
C SER A 21 18.52 19.23 0.74
N THR A 22 18.97 19.08 -0.50
CA THR A 22 20.19 19.71 -1.01
C THR A 22 19.89 20.45 -2.31
N ASP A 23 20.54 21.58 -2.52
CA ASP A 23 20.43 22.40 -3.73
C ASP A 23 21.83 22.81 -4.19
N LEU A 24 22.24 22.40 -5.40
CA LEU A 24 23.55 22.70 -5.99
C LEU A 24 24.74 22.32 -5.08
N GLY A 25 24.63 21.20 -4.35
CA GLY A 25 25.65 20.74 -3.41
C GLY A 25 25.64 21.42 -2.04
N GLU A 26 24.76 22.40 -1.80
CA GLU A 26 24.53 23.00 -0.49
C GLU A 26 23.35 22.37 0.24
N LEU A 27 23.35 22.43 1.58
CA LEU A 27 22.28 21.90 2.40
C LEU A 27 21.10 22.89 2.47
N ALA A 28 19.95 22.50 1.93
CA ALA A 28 18.71 23.27 1.88
C ALA A 28 17.59 22.55 2.65
N LEU A 29 17.60 22.65 3.98
CA LEU A 29 16.60 22.00 4.85
C LEU A 29 15.19 22.60 4.74
N GLY A 30 15.08 23.83 4.27
CA GLY A 30 13.83 24.56 4.18
C GLY A 30 13.91 25.68 3.15
N GLN A 31 12.95 26.60 3.19
CA GLN A 31 12.86 27.66 2.21
C GLN A 31 12.77 29.04 2.88
N ASN A 32 13.43 30.02 2.27
CA ASN A 32 13.40 31.41 2.73
C ASN A 32 12.04 32.05 2.41
N MET A 33 11.43 32.68 3.42
CA MET A 33 10.11 33.31 3.30
C MET A 33 10.20 34.82 3.52
N ARG A 34 9.34 35.57 2.84
CA ARG A 34 9.15 37.00 3.14
C ARG A 34 8.25 37.10 4.37
N VAL A 35 8.81 37.60 5.47
CA VAL A 35 8.12 37.72 6.75
C VAL A 35 7.91 39.19 7.08
N ALA A 36 6.75 39.52 7.65
CA ALA A 36 6.45 40.84 8.20
C ALA A 36 6.14 40.71 9.70
N PHE A 37 6.83 41.49 10.52
CA PHE A 37 6.58 41.56 11.96
C PHE A 37 5.54 42.65 12.22
N MET A 38 4.28 42.25 12.34
CA MET A 38 3.17 43.16 12.70
C MET A 38 2.05 42.36 13.38
N PRO A 39 1.32 42.94 14.34
CA PRO A 39 0.12 42.31 14.87
C PRO A 39 -0.96 42.26 13.77
N TRP A 40 -1.62 41.12 13.61
CA TRP A 40 -2.65 40.94 12.58
C TRP A 40 -3.93 40.33 13.15
N ASN A 41 -4.86 41.19 13.59
CA ASN A 41 -6.19 40.81 14.09
C ASN A 41 -6.21 39.65 15.12
N GLY A 42 -5.13 39.47 15.89
CA GLY A 42 -5.00 38.38 16.86
C GLY A 42 -4.73 37.00 16.28
N TYR A 43 -4.59 36.84 14.95
CA TYR A 43 -4.25 35.54 14.34
C TYR A 43 -2.81 35.11 14.61
N ASN A 44 -1.93 36.04 14.96
CA ASN A 44 -0.56 35.79 15.39
C ASN A 44 -0.38 35.95 16.91
N PHE A 45 -1.37 35.50 17.68
CA PHE A 45 -1.30 35.50 19.14
C PHE A 45 -0.36 34.38 19.64
N GLU A 46 0.41 34.67 20.68
CA GLU A 46 1.48 33.82 21.22
C GLU A 46 2.46 33.37 20.12
N ASP A 47 2.48 32.08 19.79
CA ASP A 47 3.38 31.46 18.81
C ASP A 47 2.64 31.08 17.51
N SER A 48 1.44 31.62 17.29
CA SER A 48 0.66 31.34 16.10
C SER A 48 1.27 32.02 14.87
N ILE A 49 1.43 31.28 13.78
CA ILE A 49 1.97 31.79 12.51
C ILE A 49 0.84 31.93 11.51
N LEU A 50 0.65 33.15 11.00
CA LEU A 50 -0.23 33.40 9.87
C LEU A 50 0.53 33.19 8.56
N VAL A 51 0.02 32.31 7.70
CA VAL A 51 0.63 32.00 6.40
C VAL A 51 -0.28 32.50 5.28
N SER A 52 0.30 33.10 4.25
CA SER A 52 -0.45 33.51 3.06
C SER A 52 -0.87 32.29 2.23
N GLU A 53 -2.08 32.32 1.67
CA GLU A 53 -2.56 31.30 0.74
C GLU A 53 -1.61 31.08 -0.46
N ARG A 54 -0.89 32.13 -0.87
CA ARG A 54 0.11 32.06 -1.94
C ARG A 54 1.16 30.97 -1.71
N VAL A 55 1.53 30.72 -0.45
CA VAL A 55 2.53 29.70 -0.09
C VAL A 55 2.02 28.30 -0.40
N VAL A 56 0.71 28.07 -0.24
CA VAL A 56 0.04 26.82 -0.57
C VAL A 56 -0.09 26.68 -2.08
N GLN A 57 -0.46 27.75 -2.78
CA GLN A 57 -0.58 27.75 -4.25
C GLN A 57 0.76 27.49 -4.95
N GLU A 58 1.87 27.92 -4.35
CA GLU A 58 3.23 27.70 -4.86
C GLU A 58 3.83 26.35 -4.40
N ASP A 59 3.07 25.48 -3.70
CA ASP A 59 3.50 24.14 -3.22
C ASP A 59 4.82 24.13 -2.44
N ARG A 60 5.15 25.25 -1.78
CA ARG A 60 6.47 25.49 -1.18
C ARG A 60 6.83 24.58 -0.01
N PHE A 61 5.82 24.20 0.76
CA PHE A 61 5.96 23.33 1.93
C PHE A 61 5.28 21.96 1.72
N THR A 62 5.04 21.57 0.47
CA THR A 62 4.47 20.26 0.15
C THR A 62 5.54 19.17 0.27
N THR A 63 5.28 18.15 1.08
CA THR A 63 6.23 17.05 1.36
C THR A 63 5.77 15.73 0.76
N ILE A 64 6.73 14.91 0.32
CA ILE A 64 6.48 13.57 -0.18
C ILE A 64 6.76 12.57 0.94
N HIS A 65 5.72 11.86 1.39
CA HIS A 65 5.85 10.81 2.40
C HIS A 65 5.67 9.42 1.77
N ILE A 66 6.69 8.57 1.90
CA ILE A 66 6.64 7.17 1.46
C ILE A 66 6.44 6.30 2.70
N GLN A 67 5.36 5.50 2.71
CA GLN A 67 5.08 4.55 3.77
C GLN A 67 5.10 3.13 3.21
N GLU A 68 5.79 2.23 3.91
CA GLU A 68 5.78 0.81 3.58
C GLU A 68 4.73 0.11 4.44
N LEU A 69 3.75 -0.51 3.78
CA LEU A 69 2.73 -1.35 4.41
C LEU A 69 2.97 -2.79 3.99
N ALA A 70 3.18 -3.67 4.98
CA ALA A 70 3.44 -5.08 4.76
C ALA A 70 2.26 -5.94 5.21
N CYS A 71 1.85 -6.89 4.35
CA CYS A 71 0.91 -7.94 4.69
C CYS A 71 1.65 -9.29 4.71
N VAL A 72 1.41 -10.09 5.74
CA VAL A 72 1.96 -11.44 5.85
C VAL A 72 0.81 -12.43 5.95
N SER A 73 0.84 -13.45 5.09
CA SER A 73 0.00 -14.64 5.20
C SER A 73 0.69 -15.65 6.11
N ARG A 74 -0.03 -16.15 7.11
CA ARG A 74 0.48 -17.17 8.04
C ARG A 74 -0.38 -18.42 7.97
N ASP A 75 0.22 -19.55 8.28
CA ASP A 75 -0.53 -20.79 8.49
C ASP A 75 -1.12 -20.77 9.90
N THR A 76 -2.44 -20.88 9.99
CA THR A 76 -3.15 -21.00 11.26
C THR A 76 -3.50 -22.46 11.54
N LYS A 77 -3.89 -22.78 12.77
CA LYS A 77 -4.33 -24.15 13.13
C LYS A 77 -5.55 -24.61 12.35
N LEU A 78 -6.38 -23.67 11.89
CA LEU A 78 -7.62 -23.94 11.17
C LEU A 78 -7.42 -24.03 9.65
N GLY A 79 -6.26 -23.59 9.16
CA GLY A 79 -5.90 -23.61 7.75
C GLY A 79 -4.92 -22.50 7.36
N PRO A 80 -4.33 -22.59 6.16
CA PRO A 80 -3.47 -21.55 5.63
C PRO A 80 -4.27 -20.27 5.33
N GLU A 81 -3.72 -19.11 5.67
CA GLU A 81 -4.24 -17.84 5.14
C GLU A 81 -3.90 -17.72 3.67
N GLU A 82 -4.86 -17.30 2.86
CA GLU A 82 -4.67 -17.12 1.42
C GLU A 82 -4.75 -15.65 1.03
N ILE A 83 -3.95 -15.29 0.03
CA ILE A 83 -4.00 -13.98 -0.62
C ILE A 83 -4.81 -14.18 -1.90
N THR A 84 -5.98 -13.55 -1.96
CA THR A 84 -6.96 -13.71 -3.03
C THR A 84 -7.79 -12.43 -3.21
N ALA A 85 -8.32 -12.22 -4.41
CA ALA A 85 -9.28 -11.16 -4.71
C ALA A 85 -10.71 -11.51 -4.26
N ASP A 86 -10.98 -12.76 -3.94
CA ASP A 86 -12.30 -13.21 -3.47
C ASP A 86 -12.46 -12.93 -1.97
N ILE A 87 -12.99 -11.74 -1.64
CA ILE A 87 -13.14 -11.27 -0.26
C ILE A 87 -14.63 -11.19 0.09
N PRO A 88 -15.10 -11.87 1.15
CA PRO A 88 -16.51 -11.83 1.52
C PRO A 88 -16.89 -10.45 2.07
N ASN A 89 -18.14 -10.03 1.81
CA ASN A 89 -18.73 -8.77 2.29
C ASN A 89 -18.07 -7.49 1.74
N VAL A 90 -17.42 -7.57 0.58
CA VAL A 90 -16.81 -6.42 -0.11
C VAL A 90 -17.51 -6.20 -1.45
N GLY A 91 -17.85 -4.94 -1.75
CA GLY A 91 -18.49 -4.59 -3.03
C GLY A 91 -17.51 -4.57 -4.21
N GLU A 92 -18.01 -4.80 -5.42
CA GLU A 92 -17.21 -4.87 -6.66
C GLU A 92 -16.33 -3.63 -6.90
N ALA A 93 -16.78 -2.45 -6.46
CA ALA A 93 -16.03 -1.20 -6.57
C ALA A 93 -14.65 -1.27 -5.89
N ALA A 94 -14.56 -1.93 -4.73
CA ALA A 94 -13.28 -2.11 -4.02
C ALA A 94 -12.42 -3.21 -4.66
N LEU A 95 -13.05 -4.22 -5.26
CA LEU A 95 -12.37 -5.28 -5.99
C LEU A 95 -11.79 -4.80 -7.33
N SER A 96 -12.38 -3.77 -7.94
CA SER A 96 -11.93 -3.21 -9.23
C SER A 96 -10.47 -2.75 -9.24
N LYS A 97 -9.92 -2.38 -8.08
CA LYS A 97 -8.53 -1.93 -7.93
C LYS A 97 -7.53 -3.08 -7.73
N LEU A 98 -8.01 -4.30 -7.47
CA LEU A 98 -7.19 -5.47 -7.23
C LEU A 98 -6.93 -6.23 -8.53
N ASP A 99 -5.75 -6.83 -8.62
CA ASP A 99 -5.42 -7.81 -9.63
C ASP A 99 -6.02 -9.19 -9.31
N GLU A 100 -5.93 -10.14 -10.25
CA GLU A 100 -6.40 -11.52 -10.09
C GLU A 100 -5.78 -12.23 -8.87
N SER A 101 -4.61 -11.77 -8.41
CA SER A 101 -3.95 -12.30 -7.22
C SER A 101 -4.42 -11.66 -5.91
N GLY A 102 -5.32 -10.66 -5.97
CA GLY A 102 -5.78 -9.92 -4.79
C GLY A 102 -4.83 -8.81 -4.34
N ILE A 103 -4.02 -8.25 -5.24
CA ILE A 103 -3.06 -7.17 -4.94
C ILE A 103 -3.37 -5.96 -5.80
N VAL A 104 -3.29 -4.77 -5.22
CA VAL A 104 -3.53 -3.54 -5.97
C VAL A 104 -2.54 -3.33 -7.14
N TYR A 105 -3.02 -2.71 -8.22
CA TYR A 105 -2.20 -2.34 -9.36
C TYR A 105 -1.15 -1.27 -9.01
N ILE A 106 0.00 -1.32 -9.69
CA ILE A 106 1.04 -0.29 -9.57
C ILE A 106 0.54 0.99 -10.22
N GLY A 107 0.62 2.11 -9.51
CA GLY A 107 0.11 3.41 -9.99
C GLY A 107 -1.38 3.63 -9.76
N ALA A 108 -2.09 2.69 -9.12
CA ALA A 108 -3.46 2.93 -8.70
C ALA A 108 -3.51 4.00 -7.58
N GLU A 109 -4.49 4.89 -7.69
CA GLU A 109 -4.79 5.85 -6.63
C GLU A 109 -5.70 5.22 -5.58
N VAL A 110 -5.21 5.22 -4.34
CA VAL A 110 -5.92 4.62 -3.21
C VAL A 110 -6.21 5.66 -2.13
N THR A 111 -7.38 5.50 -1.52
CA THR A 111 -7.89 6.35 -0.44
C THR A 111 -7.98 5.56 0.87
N GLY A 112 -8.11 6.25 2.00
CA GLY A 112 -8.29 5.62 3.30
C GLY A 112 -9.46 4.62 3.30
N GLY A 113 -9.16 3.38 3.69
CA GLY A 113 -10.15 2.28 3.70
C GLY A 113 -10.12 1.35 2.49
N ASP A 114 -9.41 1.70 1.41
CA ASP A 114 -9.23 0.83 0.25
C ASP A 114 -8.37 -0.40 0.60
N ILE A 115 -8.63 -1.50 -0.10
CA ILE A 115 -7.91 -2.76 0.08
C ILE A 115 -6.64 -2.73 -0.77
N LEU A 116 -5.48 -2.90 -0.13
CA LEU A 116 -4.18 -3.00 -0.82
C LEU A 116 -3.84 -4.46 -1.15
N VAL A 117 -4.11 -5.35 -0.20
CA VAL A 117 -3.88 -6.79 -0.34
C VAL A 117 -5.08 -7.51 0.27
N GLY A 118 -5.82 -8.22 -0.59
CA GLY A 118 -6.86 -9.14 -0.20
C GLY A 118 -6.26 -10.33 0.53
N LYS A 119 -6.60 -10.48 1.80
CA LYS A 119 -6.19 -11.62 2.61
C LYS A 119 -7.40 -12.22 3.27
N VAL A 120 -7.49 -13.53 3.19
CA VAL A 120 -8.58 -14.29 3.75
C VAL A 120 -8.07 -15.32 4.74
N THR A 121 -8.74 -15.42 5.88
CA THR A 121 -8.42 -16.39 6.94
C THR A 121 -9.58 -17.36 7.10
N PRO A 122 -9.36 -18.69 7.05
CA PRO A 122 -10.42 -19.65 7.33
C PRO A 122 -10.91 -19.48 8.77
N LYS A 123 -12.22 -19.41 8.96
CA LYS A 123 -12.85 -19.38 10.29
C LYS A 123 -13.19 -20.79 10.73
N GLY A 124 -13.09 -21.02 12.04
CA GLY A 124 -13.69 -22.19 12.65
C GLY A 124 -15.20 -22.04 12.69
N GLU A 125 -15.91 -23.17 12.79
CA GLU A 125 -17.36 -23.20 12.87
C GLU A 125 -17.83 -22.43 14.12
N THR A 126 -18.45 -21.27 13.90
CA THR A 126 -19.03 -20.46 14.98
C THR A 126 -20.41 -20.99 15.33
N GLN A 127 -20.65 -21.34 16.60
CA GLN A 127 -22.00 -21.59 17.08
C GLN A 127 -22.77 -20.26 17.10
N LEU A 128 -23.56 -20.03 16.06
CA LEU A 128 -24.44 -18.86 15.94
C LEU A 128 -25.61 -18.97 16.92
N THR A 129 -26.06 -17.83 17.44
CA THR A 129 -27.22 -17.79 18.34
C THR A 129 -28.51 -18.16 17.58
N PRO A 130 -29.59 -18.58 18.27
CA PRO A 130 -30.86 -18.87 17.61
C PRO A 130 -31.40 -17.72 16.74
N GLU A 131 -31.13 -16.47 17.12
CA GLU A 131 -31.53 -15.27 16.39
C GLU A 131 -30.79 -15.13 15.05
N GLU A 132 -29.47 -15.36 15.04
CA GLU A 132 -28.65 -15.34 13.83
C GLU A 132 -28.99 -16.52 12.89
N LYS A 133 -29.33 -17.69 13.46
CA LYS A 133 -29.83 -18.83 12.69
C LYS A 133 -31.15 -18.50 12.00
N LEU A 134 -32.05 -17.79 12.68
CA LEU A 134 -33.32 -17.36 12.10
C LEU A 134 -33.08 -16.35 10.96
N LEU A 135 -32.24 -15.33 11.17
CA LEU A 135 -31.88 -14.37 10.13
C LEU A 135 -31.28 -15.06 8.90
N ARG A 136 -30.38 -16.02 9.11
CA ARG A 136 -29.78 -16.79 8.02
C ARG A 136 -30.79 -17.66 7.27
N ALA A 137 -31.79 -18.21 7.96
CA ALA A 137 -32.87 -18.97 7.36
C ALA A 137 -33.81 -18.10 6.51
N ILE A 138 -34.05 -16.85 6.93
CA ILE A 138 -34.91 -15.89 6.21
C ILE A 138 -34.20 -15.33 4.98
N PHE A 139 -32.94 -14.91 5.10
CA PHE A 139 -32.19 -14.28 4.00
C PHE A 139 -31.46 -15.29 3.11
N GLY A 140 -31.39 -16.56 3.50
CA GLY A 140 -30.70 -17.60 2.73
C GLY A 140 -29.20 -17.34 2.57
N GLU A 141 -28.61 -16.44 3.36
CA GLU A 141 -27.20 -16.10 3.25
C GLU A 141 -26.34 -17.32 3.60
N LYS A 142 -25.50 -17.73 2.65
CA LYS A 142 -24.45 -18.71 2.92
C LYS A 142 -23.47 -18.04 3.88
N ALA A 143 -23.25 -18.64 5.05
CA ALA A 143 -22.16 -18.17 5.89
C ALA A 143 -20.87 -18.34 5.11
N SER A 144 -20.16 -17.24 4.92
CA SER A 144 -18.79 -17.31 4.45
C SER A 144 -17.97 -17.94 5.57
N ASP A 145 -17.47 -19.15 5.35
CA ASP A 145 -16.55 -19.87 6.24
C ASP A 145 -15.17 -19.17 6.35
N VAL A 146 -15.05 -18.00 5.73
CA VAL A 146 -13.83 -17.24 5.53
C VAL A 146 -14.01 -15.84 6.11
N LYS A 147 -13.00 -15.33 6.82
CA LYS A 147 -12.93 -13.96 7.31
C LYS A 147 -12.09 -13.11 6.38
N ASP A 148 -12.54 -11.87 6.16
CA ASP A 148 -11.67 -10.82 5.66
C ASP A 148 -10.62 -10.42 6.72
N SER A 149 -9.34 -10.62 6.37
CA SER A 149 -8.17 -10.17 7.13
C SER A 149 -7.24 -9.31 6.26
N SER A 150 -7.82 -8.64 5.26
CA SER A 150 -7.14 -7.82 4.27
C SER A 150 -6.35 -6.66 4.88
N LEU A 151 -5.29 -6.28 4.18
CA LEU A 151 -4.53 -5.07 4.47
C LEU A 151 -5.23 -3.89 3.79
N ARG A 152 -5.64 -2.91 4.60
CA ARG A 152 -6.30 -1.69 4.13
C ARG A 152 -5.43 -0.46 4.36
N VAL A 153 -5.64 0.56 3.53
CA VAL A 153 -4.99 1.86 3.70
C VAL A 153 -5.45 2.49 5.02
N PRO A 154 -4.53 3.03 5.84
CA PRO A 154 -4.88 3.78 7.03
C PRO A 154 -5.88 4.90 6.73
N LYS A 155 -6.97 5.00 7.50
CA LYS A 155 -8.08 5.94 7.27
C LYS A 155 -7.68 7.43 7.27
N ARG A 156 -6.50 7.77 7.80
CA ARG A 156 -6.03 9.16 7.94
C ARG A 156 -5.49 9.74 6.64
N CYS A 157 -5.28 8.92 5.60
CA CYS A 157 -4.64 9.40 4.38
C CYS A 157 -5.61 9.61 3.21
N LEU A 158 -5.43 10.77 2.58
CA LEU A 158 -6.35 11.29 1.57
C LEU A 158 -6.07 10.76 0.16
N ARG A 159 -4.80 10.50 -0.20
CA ARG A 159 -4.44 10.01 -1.55
C ARG A 159 -3.03 9.42 -1.57
N TYR A 160 -2.87 8.21 -2.11
CA TYR A 160 -1.56 7.59 -2.37
C TYR A 160 -1.46 7.08 -3.80
N GLY A 161 -0.28 7.21 -4.40
CA GLY A 161 0.14 6.37 -5.52
C GLY A 161 0.75 5.08 -4.99
N TYR A 162 0.19 3.93 -5.35
CA TYR A 162 0.75 2.65 -4.90
C TYR A 162 2.01 2.28 -5.69
N ARG A 163 3.09 1.97 -4.96
CA ARG A 163 4.33 1.39 -5.51
C ARG A 163 4.57 0.01 -4.91
N ARG A 164 4.71 -0.99 -5.77
CA ARG A 164 4.96 -2.38 -5.36
C ARG A 164 6.43 -2.56 -4.97
N SER A 165 6.68 -3.15 -3.80
CA SER A 165 8.05 -3.44 -3.34
C SER A 165 8.61 -4.71 -3.99
N GLY A 166 9.94 -4.80 -4.06
CA GLY A 166 10.66 -5.93 -4.68
C GLY A 166 10.41 -7.29 -4.03
N LEU A 167 9.91 -7.33 -2.78
CA LEU A 167 9.58 -8.55 -2.05
C LEU A 167 8.53 -9.41 -2.77
N TYR A 168 7.54 -8.79 -3.42
CA TYR A 168 6.55 -9.53 -4.20
C TYR A 168 7.19 -10.28 -5.38
N SER A 169 8.14 -9.66 -6.08
CA SER A 169 8.83 -10.30 -7.21
C SER A 169 9.59 -11.56 -6.79
N ARG A 170 10.06 -11.60 -5.54
CA ARG A 170 10.73 -12.75 -4.93
C ARG A 170 9.71 -13.83 -4.54
N TRP A 171 8.58 -13.43 -3.97
CA TRP A 171 7.47 -14.35 -3.65
C TRP A 171 6.87 -15.00 -4.91
N ARG A 172 6.61 -14.23 -5.97
CA ARG A 172 6.07 -14.73 -7.24
C ARG A 172 7.03 -15.71 -7.90
N ARG A 173 8.34 -15.40 -7.92
CA ARG A 173 9.38 -16.35 -8.36
C ARG A 173 9.36 -17.63 -7.55
N LYS A 174 9.26 -17.53 -6.22
CA LYS A 174 9.19 -18.70 -5.32
C LYS A 174 7.94 -19.55 -5.56
N ARG A 175 6.78 -18.94 -5.84
CA ARG A 175 5.55 -19.66 -6.23
C ARG A 175 5.72 -20.38 -7.57
N GLN A 176 6.29 -19.73 -8.59
CA GLN A 176 6.53 -20.33 -9.90
C GLN A 176 7.52 -21.51 -9.84
N THR A 177 8.57 -21.42 -9.02
CA THR A 177 9.48 -22.54 -8.80
C THR A 177 8.82 -23.70 -8.04
N CYS A 178 7.93 -23.41 -7.07
CA CYS A 178 7.22 -24.44 -6.32
C CYS A 178 6.09 -25.11 -7.12
N SER A 179 5.42 -24.40 -8.02
CA SER A 179 4.38 -24.97 -8.89
C SER A 179 4.97 -25.83 -10.01
N GLY A 180 6.17 -25.49 -10.51
CA GLY A 180 6.94 -26.35 -11.43
C GLY A 180 7.28 -27.70 -10.78
N ASN A 181 7.88 -27.69 -9.59
CA ASN A 181 8.24 -28.90 -8.87
C ASN A 181 7.04 -29.82 -8.53
N ARG A 182 5.84 -29.27 -8.31
CA ARG A 182 4.63 -30.10 -8.08
C ARG A 182 4.08 -30.74 -9.35
N ARG A 183 4.25 -30.11 -10.53
CA ARG A 183 3.85 -30.71 -11.82
C ARG A 183 4.84 -31.79 -12.26
N ASP A 184 6.14 -31.56 -12.03
CA ASP A 184 7.19 -32.53 -12.33
C ASP A 184 7.12 -33.75 -11.38
N ALA A 185 6.78 -33.53 -10.10
CA ALA A 185 6.52 -34.61 -9.15
C ALA A 185 5.23 -35.40 -9.45
N ALA A 186 4.20 -34.75 -10.02
CA ALA A 186 2.97 -35.42 -10.45
C ALA A 186 3.17 -36.26 -11.73
N GLN A 187 4.06 -35.84 -12.63
CA GLN A 187 4.42 -36.62 -13.83
C GLN A 187 5.41 -37.76 -13.56
N ALA A 188 6.19 -37.69 -12.47
CA ALA A 188 7.09 -38.77 -12.06
C ALA A 188 6.37 -39.96 -11.37
N GLY A 189 5.09 -39.82 -11.00
CA GLY A 189 4.29 -40.86 -10.33
C GLY A 189 3.51 -41.80 -11.26
N GLU A 190 3.54 -41.57 -12.58
CA GLU A 190 2.74 -42.31 -13.56
C GLU A 190 3.61 -43.08 -14.57
N LYS A 191 4.52 -43.92 -14.06
CA LYS A 191 4.96 -45.13 -14.76
C LYS A 191 4.64 -46.34 -13.89
N ARG A 192 3.49 -46.93 -14.21
CA ARG A 192 2.87 -48.10 -13.59
C ARG A 192 3.47 -49.43 -14.13
N PRO A 193 3.10 -50.59 -13.56
CA PRO A 193 3.95 -51.75 -13.31
C PRO A 193 3.89 -52.83 -14.40
N VAL A 194 4.94 -53.66 -14.48
CA VAL A 194 4.92 -55.13 -14.63
C VAL A 194 6.23 -55.68 -14.07
#